data_AF-A0A2H0SWP4-F1
#
_entry.id   AF-A0A2H0SWP4-F1
#
_cell.length_a   1.000
_cell.length_b   1.000
_cell.length_c   1.000
_cell.angle_alpha   90.00
_cell.angle_beta   90.00
_cell.angle_gamma   90.00
#
_symmetry.space_group_name_H-M   'P 1'
#
loop_
_entity.id
_entity.type
_entity.pdbx_description
1 polymer ?
#
loop_
_entity_poly.entity_id
_entity_poly.type
_entity_poly.pdbx_seq_one_letter_code
_entity_poly.pdbx_strand_id
1 'polypeptide(L)' 'MIGNILQDPTFLAVLKFLLIIAAGLYSIFAVVVVRQIAVMKDTLLTSFSPVLLTLGFLHLGLAISVLLFFLVSL' A
#
# COMPACT_ATOMS: atom_id res chain seq x y z
N MET A 1 10.09 30.34 10.25
CA MET A 1 11.10 29.30 10.56
C MET A 1 10.70 27.91 10.01
N ILE A 2 9.43 27.48 10.11
CA ILE A 2 8.95 26.21 9.53
C ILE A 2 9.00 26.18 7.98
N GLY A 3 8.74 27.31 7.32
CA GLY A 3 8.74 27.38 5.85
C GLY A 3 10.09 27.07 5.18
N ASN A 4 11.22 27.31 5.86
CA ASN A 4 12.55 27.00 5.32
C ASN A 4 12.88 25.51 5.35
N ILE A 5 12.30 24.74 6.28
CA ILE A 5 12.57 23.29 6.41
C ILE A 5 11.89 22.52 5.28
N LEU A 6 10.68 22.94 4.89
CA LEU A 6 9.94 22.33 3.77
C LEU A 6 10.56 22.61 2.40
N GLN A 7 11.51 23.55 2.31
CA GLN A 7 12.27 23.87 1.10
C GLN A 7 13.68 23.28 1.12
N ASP A 8 14.09 22.63 2.22
CA ASP A 8 15.41 22.00 2.29
C ASP A 8 15.44 20.76 1.36
N PRO A 9 16.32 20.74 0.35
CA PRO A 9 16.42 19.63 -0.59
C PRO A 9 16.78 18.31 0.10
N THR A 10 17.54 18.35 1.20
CA THR A 10 17.95 17.18 1.97
C THR A 10 16.75 16.58 2.69
N PHE A 11 15.96 17.44 3.34
CA PHE A 11 14.75 17.02 4.05
C PHE A 11 13.73 16.38 3.10
N LEU A 12 13.51 17.00 1.93
CA LEU A 12 12.64 16.46 0.88
C LEU A 12 13.12 15.10 0.37
N ALA A 13 14.43 14.92 0.16
CA ALA A 13 14.98 13.63 -0.30
C ALA A 13 14.78 12.50 0.74
N VAL A 14 15.00 12.78 2.02
CA VAL A 14 14.77 11.81 3.10
C VAL A 14 13.29 11.44 3.21
N LEU A 15 12.40 12.43 3.12
CA LEU A 15 10.95 12.20 3.16
C LEU A 15 10.49 11.33 2.00
N LYS A 16 11.00 11.59 0.78
CA LYS A 16 10.70 10.78 -0.41
C LYS A 16 11.11 9.32 -0.22
N PHE A 17 12.33 9.10 0.26
CA PHE A 17 12.84 7.76 0.54
C PHE A 17 12.00 7.01 1.58
N LEU A 18 11.63 7.67 2.68
CA LEU A 18 10.75 7.09 3.70
C LEU A 18 9.38 6.71 3.16
N LEU A 19 8.77 7.56 2.32
CA LEU A 19 7.47 7.28 1.71
C LEU A 19 7.51 6.09 0.75
N ILE A 20 8.58 5.96 -0.05
CA ILE A 20 8.77 4.82 -0.94
C ILE A 20 8.89 3.52 -0.13
N ILE A 21 9.69 3.52 0.94
CA ILE A 21 9.82 2.34 1.82
C ILE A 21 8.47 2.00 2.47
N ALA A 22 7.76 3.00 3.00
CA ALA A 22 6.46 2.79 3.64
C ALA A 22 5.45 2.20 2.65
N ALA A 23 5.38 2.70 1.42
CA ALA A 23 4.51 2.16 0.37
C ALA A 23 4.91 0.75 -0.07
N GLY A 24 6.22 0.46 -0.09
CA GLY A 24 6.73 -0.88 -0.37
C GLY A 24 6.30 -1.90 0.68
N LEU A 25 6.49 -1.57 1.96
CA LEU A 25 6.04 -2.39 3.08
C LEU A 25 4.51 -2.57 3.09
N TYR A 26 3.77 -1.49 2.79
CA TYR A 26 2.31 -1.54 2.69
C TYR A 26 1.82 -2.44 1.55
N SER A 27 2.52 -2.44 0.42
CA SER A 27 2.21 -3.32 -0.71
C SER A 27 2.43 -4.79 -0.36
N ILE A 28 3.51 -5.11 0.36
CA ILE A 28 3.74 -6.47 0.90
C ILE A 28 2.61 -6.86 1.87
N PHE A 29 2.22 -5.95 2.76
CA PHE A 29 1.09 -6.16 3.67
C PHE A 29 -0.21 -6.44 2.89
N ALA A 30 -0.50 -5.70 1.84
CA ALA A 30 -1.69 -5.92 1.02
C ALA A 30 -1.70 -7.32 0.36
N VAL A 31 -0.55 -7.83 -0.09
CA VAL A 31 -0.44 -9.22 -0.59
C VAL A 31 -0.77 -10.23 0.50
N VAL A 32 -0.27 -10.01 1.72
CA VAL A 32 -0.57 -10.88 2.87
C VAL A 32 -2.07 -10.86 3.19
N VAL A 33 -2.72 -9.70 3.14
CA VAL A 33 -4.17 -9.57 3.35
C VAL A 33 -4.96 -10.38 2.32
N VAL A 34 -4.62 -10.29 1.04
CA VAL A 34 -5.30 -11.08 -0.01
C VAL A 34 -5.15 -12.59 0.25
N ARG A 35 -3.95 -13.04 0.64
CA ARG A 35 -3.72 -14.44 1.01
C ARG A 35 -4.56 -14.84 2.22
N GLN A 36 -4.69 -13.98 3.23
CA GLN A 36 -5.53 -14.25 4.40
C GLN A 36 -7.01 -14.38 4.01
N ILE A 37 -7.53 -13.49 3.18
CA ILE A 37 -8.92 -13.57 2.69
C ILE A 37 -9.14 -14.88 1.91
N ALA A 38 -8.18 -15.27 1.06
CA ALA A 38 -8.25 -16.52 0.30
C ALA A 38 -8.31 -17.76 1.20
N VAL A 39 -7.48 -17.80 2.25
CA VAL A 39 -7.49 -18.91 3.23
C VAL A 39 -8.76 -18.89 4.10
N MET A 40 -9.25 -17.72 4.49
CA MET A 40 -10.48 -17.58 5.28
C MET A 40 -11.74 -18.01 4.52
N LYS A 41 -11.77 -17.82 3.19
CA LYS A 41 -12.87 -18.28 2.34
C LYS A 41 -13.13 -19.78 2.49
N ASP A 42 -12.08 -20.57 2.71
CA ASP A 42 -12.17 -22.03 2.79
C ASP A 42 -12.60 -22.52 4.18
N THR A 43 -12.51 -21.67 5.22
CA THR A 43 -12.92 -22.00 6.60
C THR A 43 -14.28 -21.42 6.98
N LEU A 44 -14.59 -20.21 6.52
CA LEU A 44 -15.85 -19.53 6.78
C LEU A 44 -16.70 -19.52 5.50
N LEU A 45 -17.61 -20.49 5.43
CA LEU A 45 -18.59 -20.60 4.35
C LEU A 45 -19.63 -19.48 4.48
N THR A 46 -19.29 -18.31 3.93
CA THR A 46 -20.19 -17.16 3.83
C THR A 46 -20.38 -16.81 2.36
N SER A 47 -21.60 -16.40 2.01
CA SER A 47 -21.92 -15.87 0.67
C SER A 47 -21.13 -14.60 0.33
N PHE A 48 -20.52 -13.95 1.34
CA PHE A 48 -19.77 -12.71 1.20
C PHE A 48 -18.27 -12.92 0.86
N SER A 49 -17.75 -14.14 1.02
CA SER A 49 -16.34 -14.45 0.75
C SER A 49 -15.83 -14.07 -0.66
N PRO A 50 -16.57 -14.30 -1.77
CA PRO A 50 -16.11 -13.87 -3.09
C PRO A 50 -16.02 -12.34 -3.22
N VAL A 51 -16.95 -11.59 -2.61
CA VAL A 51 -16.93 -10.11 -2.61
C VAL A 51 -15.71 -9.59 -1.86
N LEU A 52 -15.41 -10.15 -0.69
CA LEU A 52 -14.21 -9.80 0.08
C LEU A 52 -12.93 -10.07 -0.70
N LEU A 53 -12.86 -11.17 -1.45
CA LEU A 53 -11.69 -11.50 -2.25
C LEU A 53 -11.49 -10.48 -3.40
N THR A 54 -12.56 -10.08 -4.08
CA THR A 54 -12.49 -9.04 -5.12
C THR A 54 -12.05 -7.69 -4.55
N LEU A 55 -12.60 -7.29 -3.39
CA LEU A 55 -12.17 -6.07 -2.69
C LEU A 55 -10.70 -6.14 -2.26
N GLY A 56 -10.23 -7.32 -1.82
CA GLY A 56 -8.83 -7.55 -1.50
C GLY A 56 -7.91 -7.33 -2.70
N PHE A 57 -8.26 -7.86 -3.88
CA PHE A 57 -7.48 -7.64 -5.10
C PHE A 57 -7.54 -6.18 -5.58
N LEU A 58 -8.69 -5.51 -5.47
CA LEU A 58 -8.82 -4.08 -5.76
C LEU A 58 -7.89 -3.26 -4.84
N HIS A 59 -7.92 -3.56 -3.54
CA HIS A 59 -7.06 -2.93 -2.54
C HIS A 59 -5.57 -3.13 -2.86
N LEU A 60 -5.16 -4.35 -3.21
CA LEU A 60 -3.79 -4.65 -3.64
C LEU A 60 -3.40 -3.86 -4.90
N GLY A 61 -4.28 -3.79 -5.90
CA GLY A 61 -4.04 -2.99 -7.11
C GLY A 61 -3.84 -1.50 -6.81
N LEU A 62 -4.63 -0.94 -5.89
CA LEU A 62 -4.46 0.44 -5.42
C LEU A 62 -3.14 0.64 -4.66
N ALA A 63 -2.76 -0.28 -3.77
CA ALA A 63 -1.50 -0.22 -3.03
C ALA A 63 -0.29 -0.21 -3.99
N ILE A 64 -0.29 -1.11 -4.99
CA ILE A 64 0.75 -1.14 -6.04
C ILE A 64 0.74 0.16 -6.85
N SER A 65 -0.43 0.69 -7.20
CA SER A 65 -0.53 1.95 -7.96
C SER A 65 0.06 3.13 -7.19
N VAL A 66 -0.15 3.20 -5.87
CA VAL A 66 0.45 4.23 -5.00
C VAL A 66 1.97 4.07 -4.93
N LEU A 67 2.48 2.84 -4.81
CA LEU A 67 3.91 2.57 -4.85
C LEU A 67 4.54 3.02 -6.18
N LEU A 68 3.91 2.69 -7.31
CA LEU A 68 4.37 3.12 -8.63
C LEU A 68 4.33 4.65 -8.76
N PHE A 69 3.27 5.29 -8.26
CA PHE A 69 3.18 6.74 -8.23
C PHE A 69 4.34 7.37 -7.46
N PHE A 70 4.70 6.83 -6.29
CA PHE A 70 5.85 7.31 -5.51
C PHE A 70 7.19 7.07 -6.20
N LEU A 71 7.37 5.94 -6.89
CA LEU A 71 8.61 5.66 -7.62
C LEU A 71 8.81 6.56 -8.85
N VAL A 72 7.72 7.00 -9.49
CA VAL A 72 7.77 7.79 -10.73
C VAL A 72 7.73 9.30 -10.47
N SER A 73 6.95 9.74 -9.47
CA SER A 73 6.59 11.15 -9.32
C SER A 73 7.23 11.85 -8.13
N LEU A 74 7.73 11.08 -7.15
CA LEU A 74 8.34 11.59 -5.93
C LEU A 74 9.85 11.64 -6.08
#